data_AF-A0A3M1EVA7-F1
#
_entry.id   AF-A0A3M1EVA7-F1
#
_cell.length_a   1.000
_cell.length_b   1.000
_cell.length_c   1.000
_cell.angle_alpha   90.00
_cell.angle_beta   90.00
_cell.angle_gamma   90.00
#
_symmetry.space_group_name_H-M   'P 1'
#
loop_
_entity.id
_entity.type
_entity.pdbx_description
1 polymer ?
#
loop_
_entity_poly.entity_id
_entity_poly.type
_entity_poly.pdbx_seq_one_letter_code
_entity_poly.pdbx_strand_id
1 'polypeptide(L)'
;MSAQLETLSRLSRLRRQELVERRVLRLIFLGLVVLSLAGLLYLTQASAVTTTTYEIQELQRQAQRLERRRDRLRADIARLTSPETVQARARALGFRASPPAEFLVVTEVPIMVQRPPTTSLPDRPPAPLEVLLSRTSNWLQTAMSLLPAPQRVEAGPAKP
;
A
#
# COMPACT_ATOMS: atom_id res chain seq x y z
N MET A 1 -34.79 46.72 56.53
CA MET A 1 -33.93 47.05 55.36
C MET A 1 -32.90 45.97 55.01
N SER A 2 -32.75 44.88 55.78
CA SER A 2 -31.83 43.77 55.50
C SER A 2 -32.38 42.71 54.53
N ALA A 3 -33.70 42.52 54.44
CA ALA A 3 -34.32 41.48 53.60
C ALA A 3 -34.25 41.76 52.08
N GLN A 4 -34.08 43.02 51.66
CA GLN A 4 -33.98 43.40 50.25
C GLN A 4 -32.59 43.15 49.63
N LEU A 5 -31.56 42.98 50.47
CA LEU A 5 -30.20 42.72 50.01
C LEU A 5 -29.97 41.22 49.72
N GLU A 6 -30.72 40.32 50.35
CA GLU A 6 -30.61 38.88 50.08
C GLU A 6 -31.24 38.47 48.74
N THR A 7 -32.36 39.09 48.36
CA THR A 7 -33.11 38.76 47.13
C THR A 7 -32.33 39.09 45.87
N LEU A 8 -31.55 40.18 45.87
CA LEU A 8 -30.76 40.60 44.71
C LEU A 8 -29.56 39.66 44.44
N SER A 9 -29.06 38.96 45.46
CA SER A 9 -27.91 38.05 45.31
C SER A 9 -28.26 36.68 44.70
N ARG A 10 -29.53 36.27 44.77
CA ARG A 10 -30.01 34.98 44.23
C ARG A 10 -30.25 35.04 42.72
N LEU A 11 -30.65 36.20 42.20
CA LEU A 11 -31.02 36.36 40.79
C LEU A 11 -29.82 36.35 39.82
N SER A 12 -28.61 36.69 40.29
CA SER A 12 -27.43 36.77 39.42
C SER A 12 -26.78 35.42 39.12
N ARG A 13 -27.02 34.38 39.94
CA ARG A 13 -26.40 33.05 39.75
C ARG A 13 -27.06 32.23 38.64
N LEU A 14 -28.32 32.52 38.33
CA LEU A 14 -29.09 31.76 37.33
C LEU A 14 -28.74 32.16 35.88
N ARG A 15 -28.27 33.40 35.66
CA ARG A 15 -27.98 33.90 34.29
C ARG A 15 -26.64 33.41 33.72
N ARG A 16 -25.67 33.05 34.57
CA ARG A 16 -24.39 32.46 34.14
C ARG A 16 -24.51 30.98 33.76
N GLN A 17 -25.56 30.28 34.21
CA GLN A 17 -25.73 28.85 33.91
C GLN A 17 -26.18 28.59 32.47
N GLU A 18 -27.07 29.40 31.90
CA GLU A 18 -27.59 29.16 30.54
C GLU A 18 -26.51 29.23 29.44
N LEU A 19 -25.49 30.07 29.63
CA LEU A 19 -24.42 30.24 28.64
C LEU A 19 -23.35 29.15 28.75
N VAL A 20 -23.08 28.67 29.97
CA VAL A 20 -22.15 27.55 30.18
C VAL A 20 -22.79 26.26 29.67
N GLU A 21 -24.09 26.03 29.90
CA GLU A 21 -24.81 24.88 29.34
C GLU A 21 -24.72 24.84 27.81
N ARG A 22 -25.00 25.95 27.12
CA ARG A 22 -24.90 25.99 25.64
C ARG A 22 -23.47 25.81 25.12
N ARG A 23 -22.46 26.15 25.91
CA ARG A 23 -21.05 25.96 25.54
C ARG A 23 -20.63 24.51 25.76
N VAL A 24 -21.02 23.93 26.89
CA VAL A 24 -20.74 22.53 27.24
C VAL A 24 -21.51 21.59 26.31
N LEU A 25 -22.79 21.85 26.02
CA LEU A 25 -23.56 21.08 25.03
C LEU A 25 -22.90 21.12 23.65
N ARG A 26 -22.42 22.30 23.21
CA ARG A 26 -21.71 22.41 21.92
C ARG A 26 -20.41 21.61 21.90
N LEU A 27 -19.64 21.64 22.99
CA LEU A 27 -18.40 20.86 23.09
C LEU A 27 -18.67 19.35 23.12
N ILE A 28 -19.68 18.90 23.85
CA ILE A 28 -20.10 17.50 23.87
C ILE A 28 -20.56 17.07 22.48
N PHE A 29 -21.41 17.87 21.81
CA PHE A 29 -21.88 17.58 20.47
C PHE A 29 -20.73 17.51 19.46
N LEU A 30 -19.80 18.46 19.50
CA LEU A 30 -18.61 18.45 18.66
C LEU A 30 -17.74 17.21 18.92
N GLY A 31 -17.55 16.86 20.20
CA GLY A 31 -16.83 15.64 20.59
C GLY A 31 -17.51 14.37 20.06
N LEU A 32 -18.84 14.29 20.14
CA LEU A 32 -19.62 13.18 19.61
C LEU A 32 -19.50 13.08 18.09
N VAL A 33 -19.56 14.21 17.38
CA VAL A 33 -19.40 14.27 15.92
C VAL A 33 -18.00 13.81 15.53
N VAL A 34 -16.95 14.29 16.19
CA VAL A 34 -15.57 13.88 15.91
C VAL A 34 -15.37 12.39 16.20
N LEU A 35 -15.90 11.89 17.32
CA LEU A 35 -15.81 10.47 17.68
C LEU A 35 -16.60 9.59 16.70
N SER A 36 -17.79 10.03 16.29
CA SER A 36 -18.60 9.35 15.28
C SER A 36 -17.91 9.35 13.92
N LEU A 37 -17.28 10.47 13.53
CA LEU A 37 -16.51 10.58 12.29
C LEU A 37 -15.26 9.70 12.32
N ALA A 38 -14.55 9.65 13.46
CA ALA A 38 -13.42 8.76 13.68
C ALA A 38 -13.86 7.29 13.67
N GLY A 39 -15.01 6.98 14.29
CA GLY A 39 -15.62 5.66 14.27
C GLY A 39 -16.06 5.23 12.88
N LEU A 40 -16.68 6.13 12.09
CA LEU A 40 -17.02 5.89 10.69
C LEU A 40 -15.76 5.71 9.85
N LEU A 41 -14.73 6.54 10.06
CA LEU A 41 -13.46 6.42 9.34
C LEU A 41 -12.78 5.09 9.66
N TYR A 42 -12.75 4.69 10.94
CA TYR A 42 -12.26 3.39 11.38
C TYR A 42 -13.10 2.25 10.79
N LEU A 43 -14.42 2.40 10.73
CA LEU A 43 -15.32 1.41 10.15
C LEU A 43 -15.15 1.31 8.63
N THR A 44 -14.87 2.43 7.94
CA THR A 44 -14.52 2.41 6.50
C THR A 44 -13.13 1.83 6.26
N GLN A 45 -12.17 2.02 7.17
CA GLN A 45 -10.89 1.30 7.14
C GLN A 45 -11.11 -0.20 7.35
N ALA A 46 -11.99 -0.60 8.26
CA ALA A 46 -12.38 -2.00 8.47
C ALA A 46 -13.19 -2.56 7.29
N SER A 47 -13.98 -1.73 6.59
CA SER A 47 -14.80 -2.15 5.45
C SER A 47 -14.00 -2.29 4.14
N ALA A 48 -12.81 -1.68 4.05
CA ALA A 48 -11.88 -1.92 2.95
C ALA A 48 -11.19 -3.30 3.05
N VAL A 49 -11.31 -4.01 4.18
CA VAL A 49 -10.70 -5.33 4.38
C VAL A 49 -11.50 -6.44 3.69
N THR A 50 -12.80 -6.26 3.42
CA THR A 50 -13.62 -7.33 2.86
C THR A 50 -13.43 -7.50 1.35
N THR A 51 -13.30 -6.43 0.56
CA THR A 51 -13.05 -6.53 -0.89
C THR A 51 -11.59 -6.84 -1.23
N THR A 52 -10.63 -6.28 -0.48
CA THR A 52 -9.20 -6.52 -0.70
C THR A 52 -8.81 -7.99 -0.42
N THR A 53 -9.47 -8.65 0.53
CA THR A 53 -9.21 -10.07 0.84
C THR A 53 -9.63 -10.99 -0.31
N TYR A 54 -10.73 -10.70 -1.01
CA TYR A 54 -11.16 -11.51 -2.16
C TYR A 54 -10.20 -11.38 -3.35
N GLU A 55 -9.74 -10.17 -3.65
CA GLU A 55 -8.77 -9.96 -4.74
C GLU A 55 -7.43 -10.65 -4.44
N ILE A 56 -6.94 -10.57 -3.19
CA ILE A 56 -5.73 -11.27 -2.77
C ILE A 56 -5.91 -12.79 -2.89
N GLN A 57 -7.04 -13.33 -2.45
CA GLN A 57 -7.30 -14.78 -2.56
C GLN A 57 -7.40 -15.23 -4.02
N GLU A 58 -8.00 -14.44 -4.90
CA GLU A 58 -8.09 -14.78 -6.32
C GLU A 58 -6.72 -14.72 -7.00
N LEU A 59 -5.92 -13.69 -6.71
CA LEU A 59 -4.54 -13.59 -7.22
C LEU A 59 -3.65 -14.73 -6.72
N GLN A 60 -3.79 -15.14 -5.45
CA GLN A 60 -3.08 -16.30 -4.90
C GLN A 60 -3.48 -17.61 -5.59
N ARG A 61 -4.77 -17.81 -5.86
CA ARG A 61 -5.25 -18.97 -6.62
C ARG A 61 -4.72 -18.96 -8.04
N GLN A 62 -4.67 -17.80 -8.69
CA GLN A 62 -4.08 -17.66 -10.02
C GLN A 62 -2.58 -18.01 -10.02
N ALA A 63 -1.81 -17.48 -9.07
CA ALA A 63 -0.40 -17.79 -8.91
C ALA A 63 -0.16 -19.30 -8.71
N GLN A 64 -0.92 -19.95 -7.81
CA GLN A 64 -0.82 -21.39 -7.60
C GLN A 64 -1.17 -22.20 -8.85
N ARG A 65 -2.18 -21.77 -9.63
CA ARG A 65 -2.54 -22.43 -10.90
C ARG A 65 -1.40 -22.33 -11.92
N LEU A 66 -0.78 -21.16 -12.03
CA LEU A 66 0.35 -20.94 -12.94
C LEU A 66 1.58 -21.76 -12.53
N GLU A 67 1.88 -21.81 -11.23
CA GLU A 67 3.05 -22.55 -10.72
C GLU A 67 2.92 -24.05 -10.98
N ARG A 68 1.74 -24.63 -10.71
CA ARG A 68 1.44 -26.03 -11.06
C ARG A 68 1.59 -26.30 -12.55
N ARG A 69 1.17 -25.35 -13.41
CA ARG A 69 1.30 -25.49 -14.86
C ARG A 69 2.76 -25.44 -15.31
N ARG A 70 3.56 -24.54 -14.72
CA ARG A 70 5.01 -24.46 -14.96
C ARG A 70 5.70 -25.76 -14.58
N ASP A 71 5.39 -26.30 -13.41
CA ASP A 71 6.06 -27.50 -12.92
C ASP A 71 5.67 -28.74 -13.75
N ARG A 72 4.42 -28.83 -14.19
CA ARG A 72 4.00 -29.86 -15.16
C ARG A 72 4.77 -29.75 -16.48
N LEU A 73 4.86 -28.55 -17.05
CA LEU A 73 5.61 -28.33 -18.30
C LEU A 73 7.10 -28.67 -18.15
N ARG A 74 7.70 -28.32 -17.01
CA ARG A 74 9.10 -28.71 -16.71
C ARG A 74 9.26 -30.22 -16.63
N ALA A 75 8.33 -30.92 -15.99
CA ALA A 75 8.34 -32.38 -15.94
C ALA A 75 8.19 -33.00 -17.34
N ASP A 76 7.34 -32.43 -18.19
CA ASP A 76 7.15 -32.88 -19.57
C ASP A 76 8.43 -32.66 -20.41
N ILE A 77 9.08 -31.49 -20.27
CA ILE A 77 10.39 -31.22 -20.91
C ILE A 77 11.45 -32.21 -20.43
N ALA A 78 11.54 -32.45 -19.12
CA ALA A 78 12.50 -33.38 -18.56
C ALA A 78 12.28 -34.81 -19.06
N ARG A 79 11.02 -35.23 -19.24
CA ARG A 79 10.67 -36.53 -19.85
C ARG A 79 11.09 -36.59 -21.31
N LEU A 80 10.74 -35.58 -22.11
CA LEU A 80 11.06 -35.56 -23.54
C LEU A 80 12.55 -35.39 -23.84
N THR A 81 13.26 -34.67 -22.96
CA THR A 81 14.71 -34.40 -23.06
C THR A 81 15.51 -35.39 -22.22
N SER A 82 14.86 -36.40 -21.63
CA SER A 82 15.59 -37.37 -20.82
C SER A 82 16.64 -38.05 -21.71
N PRO A 83 17.85 -38.32 -21.19
CA PRO A 83 18.92 -38.94 -21.97
C PRO A 83 18.47 -40.23 -22.66
N GLU A 84 17.60 -41.00 -22.01
CA GLU A 84 17.00 -42.23 -22.53
C GLU A 84 16.17 -41.97 -23.78
N THR A 85 15.30 -40.95 -23.76
CA THR A 85 14.42 -40.60 -24.89
C THR A 85 15.23 -40.08 -26.07
N VAL A 86 16.23 -39.24 -25.79
CA VAL A 86 17.16 -38.71 -26.79
C VAL A 86 18.00 -39.85 -27.40
N GLN A 87 18.53 -40.77 -26.58
CA GLN A 87 19.28 -41.93 -27.06
C GLN A 87 18.41 -42.88 -27.89
N ALA A 88 17.18 -43.16 -27.46
CA ALA A 88 16.25 -44.02 -28.20
C ALA A 88 15.94 -43.42 -29.58
N ARG A 89 15.70 -42.10 -29.66
CA ARG A 89 15.47 -41.40 -30.92
C ARG A 89 16.72 -41.37 -31.80
N ALA A 90 17.90 -41.18 -31.21
CA ALA A 90 19.17 -41.23 -31.94
C ALA A 90 19.43 -42.62 -32.52
N ARG A 91 19.18 -43.69 -31.75
CA ARG A 91 19.31 -45.08 -32.24
C ARG A 91 18.32 -45.37 -33.38
N ALA A 92 17.07 -44.91 -33.25
CA ALA A 92 16.07 -45.06 -34.31
C ALA A 92 16.46 -44.34 -35.61
N LEU A 93 17.23 -43.25 -35.52
CA LEU A 93 17.79 -42.52 -36.65
C LEU A 93 19.11 -43.11 -37.18
N GLY A 94 19.56 -44.25 -36.65
CA GLY A 94 20.78 -44.94 -37.09
C GLY A 94 22.08 -44.42 -36.47
N PHE A 95 22.03 -43.49 -35.51
CA PHE A 95 23.21 -43.07 -34.77
C PHE A 95 23.72 -44.20 -33.88
N ARG A 96 25.05 -44.33 -33.80
CA ARG A 96 25.74 -45.31 -32.94
C ARG A 96 26.39 -44.60 -31.76
N ALA A 97 26.56 -45.31 -30.64
CA ALA A 97 27.23 -44.76 -29.47
C ALA A 97 28.68 -44.39 -29.82
N SER A 98 29.08 -43.16 -29.49
CA SER A 98 30.48 -42.74 -29.64
C SER A 98 31.35 -43.48 -28.63
N PRO A 99 32.59 -43.85 -28.99
CA PRO A 99 33.58 -44.31 -28.01
C PRO A 99 33.77 -43.27 -26.90
N PRO A 100 34.23 -43.71 -25.70
CA PRO A 100 34.38 -42.86 -24.53
C PRO A 100 35.23 -41.62 -24.86
N ALA A 101 34.74 -40.45 -24.45
CA ALA A 101 35.39 -39.18 -24.75
C ALA A 101 36.76 -39.11 -24.08
N GLU A 102 37.79 -38.82 -24.88
CA GLU A 102 39.12 -38.49 -24.40
C GLU A 102 39.12 -37.02 -23.98
N PHE A 103 39.29 -36.76 -22.69
CA PHE A 103 39.27 -35.41 -22.15
C PHE A 103 40.62 -34.73 -22.37
N LEU A 104 40.67 -33.76 -23.29
CA LEU A 104 41.80 -32.82 -23.34
C LEU A 104 41.68 -31.85 -22.15
N VAL A 105 42.67 -31.85 -21.27
CA VAL A 105 42.82 -30.81 -20.26
C VAL A 105 43.25 -29.53 -20.98
N VAL A 106 42.29 -28.66 -21.27
CA VAL A 106 42.56 -27.33 -21.81
C VAL A 106 43.07 -26.47 -20.66
N THR A 107 44.37 -26.16 -20.69
CA THR A 107 44.96 -25.10 -19.86
C THR A 107 44.20 -23.81 -20.14
N GLU A 108 43.71 -23.16 -19.08
CA GLU A 108 42.85 -21.98 -19.13
C GLU A 108 43.38 -20.92 -20.11
N VAL A 109 42.79 -20.85 -21.30
CA VAL A 109 42.92 -19.67 -22.16
C VAL A 109 42.02 -18.62 -21.52
N PRO A 110 42.51 -17.42 -21.17
CA PRO A 110 41.66 -16.39 -20.58
C PRO A 110 40.62 -15.96 -21.60
N ILE A 111 39.44 -16.57 -21.54
CA ILE A 111 38.29 -16.11 -22.30
C ILE A 111 37.85 -14.83 -21.61
N MET A 112 38.06 -13.70 -22.28
CA MET A 112 37.43 -12.44 -21.90
C MET A 112 35.92 -12.63 -22.06
N VAL A 113 35.27 -13.12 -20.99
CA VAL A 113 33.81 -13.22 -20.93
C VAL A 113 33.31 -11.79 -20.86
N GLN A 114 33.03 -11.22 -22.04
CA GLN A 114 32.25 -10.01 -22.14
C GLN A 114 30.85 -10.38 -21.64
N ARG A 115 30.61 -10.15 -20.34
CA ARG A 115 29.28 -10.29 -19.76
C ARG A 115 28.35 -9.49 -20.67
N PRO A 116 27.32 -10.11 -21.31
CA PRO A 116 26.36 -9.33 -22.07
C PRO A 116 25.89 -8.21 -21.14
N PRO A 117 25.78 -6.96 -21.64
CA PRO A 117 25.34 -5.85 -20.82
C PRO A 117 24.16 -6.36 -20.03
N THR A 118 24.30 -6.36 -18.71
CA THR A 118 23.23 -6.79 -17.83
C THR A 118 22.14 -5.81 -18.14
N THR A 119 21.21 -6.18 -19.01
CA THR A 119 19.93 -5.52 -19.14
C THR A 119 19.40 -5.60 -17.73
N SER A 120 19.55 -4.50 -16.99
CA SER A 120 18.89 -4.34 -15.72
C SER A 120 17.45 -4.71 -16.02
N LEU A 121 16.99 -5.79 -15.39
CA LEU A 121 15.57 -6.08 -15.35
C LEU A 121 14.91 -4.74 -14.98
N PRO A 122 13.89 -4.26 -15.73
CA PRO A 122 13.21 -3.02 -15.40
C PRO A 122 12.97 -3.01 -13.90
N ASP A 123 13.41 -1.93 -13.28
CA ASP A 123 13.46 -1.73 -11.85
C ASP A 123 12.26 -2.42 -11.20
N ARG A 124 12.52 -3.37 -10.31
CA ARG A 124 11.46 -4.09 -9.60
C ARG A 124 10.52 -3.01 -9.07
N PRO A 125 9.21 -3.03 -9.39
CA PRO A 125 8.32 -2.00 -8.90
C PRO A 125 8.50 -1.91 -7.37
N PRO A 126 8.60 -0.68 -6.83
CA PRO A 126 8.90 -0.47 -5.42
C PRO A 126 7.95 -1.31 -4.59
N ALA A 127 8.48 -1.95 -3.55
CA ALA A 127 7.70 -2.87 -2.74
C ALA A 127 6.41 -2.17 -2.27
N PRO A 128 5.26 -2.86 -2.18
CA PRO A 128 3.93 -2.23 -2.00
C PRO A 128 3.83 -1.26 -0.82
N LEU A 129 4.68 -1.45 0.19
CA LEU A 129 4.76 -0.59 1.38
C LEU A 129 5.33 0.81 1.11
N GLU A 130 6.18 1.01 0.10
CA GLU A 130 6.73 2.35 -0.25
C GLU A 130 5.69 3.22 -0.98
N VAL A 131 4.85 2.60 -1.80
CA VAL A 131 3.74 3.27 -2.49
C VAL A 131 2.64 3.69 -1.50
N LEU A 132 2.40 2.89 -0.46
CA LEU A 132 1.42 3.23 0.58
C LEU A 132 1.90 4.38 1.48
N LEU A 133 3.19 4.45 1.81
CA LEU A 133 3.76 5.52 2.65
C LEU A 133 3.83 6.89 1.92
N SER A 134 4.00 6.90 0.59
CA SER A 134 4.01 8.15 -0.18
C SER A 134 2.61 8.75 -0.38
N ARG A 135 1.58 7.91 -0.52
CA ARG A 135 0.19 8.36 -0.69
C ARG A 135 -0.38 9.05 0.56
N THR A 136 0.05 8.66 1.76
CA THR A 136 -0.41 9.28 3.01
C THR A 136 0.20 10.68 3.22
N SER A 137 1.40 10.95 2.71
CA SER A 137 2.04 12.26 2.86
C SER A 137 1.35 13.35 2.01
N ASN A 138 0.97 13.01 0.77
CA ASN A 138 0.45 14.02 -0.17
C ASN A 138 -0.95 14.53 0.18
N TRP A 139 -1.81 13.77 0.86
CA TRP A 139 -3.15 14.24 1.23
C TRP A 139 -3.11 15.34 2.29
N LEU A 140 -2.18 15.29 3.25
CA LEU A 140 -2.07 16.29 4.32
C LEU A 140 -1.68 17.66 3.75
N GLN A 141 -0.82 17.69 2.74
CA GLN A 141 -0.46 18.94 2.04
C GLN A 141 -1.66 19.49 1.27
N THR A 142 -2.41 18.64 0.56
CA THR A 142 -3.63 19.05 -0.14
C THR A 142 -4.70 19.54 0.84
N ALA A 143 -4.86 18.88 1.98
CA ALA A 143 -5.80 19.29 3.02
C ALA A 143 -5.40 20.63 3.67
N MET A 144 -4.11 20.85 3.90
CA MET A 144 -3.61 22.15 4.38
C MET A 144 -3.79 23.26 3.35
N SER A 145 -3.65 22.98 2.06
CA SER A 145 -3.83 23.99 1.00
C SER A 145 -5.27 24.47 0.84
N LEU A 146 -6.25 23.69 1.31
CA LEU A 146 -7.67 24.04 1.30
C LEU A 146 -8.10 24.86 2.51
N LEU A 147 -7.20 25.09 3.49
CA LEU A 147 -7.50 25.93 4.64
C LEU A 147 -7.39 27.40 4.20
N PRO A 148 -8.49 28.18 4.18
CA PRO A 148 -8.42 29.58 3.78
C PRO A 148 -7.53 30.34 4.75
N ALA A 149 -6.45 30.94 4.25
CA ALA A 149 -5.61 31.83 5.02
C ALA A 149 -6.47 32.91 5.69
N PRO A 150 -6.25 33.25 6.97
CA PRO A 150 -6.99 34.32 7.63
C PRO A 150 -6.72 35.61 6.84
N GLN A 151 -7.74 36.11 6.16
CA GLN A 151 -7.62 37.32 5.37
C GLN A 151 -7.20 38.46 6.32
N ARG A 152 -5.96 38.92 6.15
CA ARG A 152 -5.54 40.20 6.70
C ARG A 152 -6.45 41.23 6.05
N VAL A 153 -7.38 41.77 6.83
CA VAL A 153 -8.19 42.93 6.45
C VAL A 153 -7.20 44.06 6.17
N GLU A 154 -6.87 44.28 4.90
CA GLU A 154 -6.16 45.48 4.47
C GLU A 154 -7.06 46.68 4.77
N ALA A 155 -6.67 47.46 5.78
CA ALA A 155 -7.19 48.79 5.96
C ALA A 155 -6.81 49.61 4.72
N GLY A 156 -7.79 49.86 3.85
CA GLY A 156 -7.62 50.64 2.64
C GLY A 156 -7.12 52.06 2.93
N PRO A 157 -6.28 52.64 2.06
CA PRO A 157 -5.78 53.99 2.25
C PRO A 157 -6.91 55.01 2.09
N ALA A 158 -7.04 55.91 3.07
CA ALA A 158 -7.89 57.08 3.00
C ALA A 158 -7.46 57.95 1.81
N LYS A 159 -8.41 58.15 0.90
CA LYS A 159 -8.32 58.98 -0.30
C LYS A 159 -8.06 60.46 0.08
N PRO A 160 -7.28 61.23 -0.70
CA PRO A 160 -6.87 62.61 -0.36
C PRO A 160 -8.02 63.61 -0.30
#